data_AF-A0A356IDV0-F1
#
_entry.id   AF-A0A356IDV0-F1
#
_cell.length_a   1.000
_cell.length_b   1.000
_cell.length_c   1.000
_cell.angle_alpha   90.00
_cell.angle_beta   90.00
_cell.angle_gamma   90.00
#
_symmetry.space_group_name_H-M   'P 1'
#
loop_
_entity.id
_entity.type
_entity.pdbx_description
1 polymer ?
#
loop_
_entity_poly.entity_id
_entity_poly.type
_entity_poly.pdbx_seq_one_letter_code
_entity_poly.pdbx_strand_id
1 'polypeptide(L)'
;MLATIINALAIQDALEQLDVNTRVVTAIEMRAIAEPFIRRRAVRHLEKNRVVVFAAGTGNPYFTTDTAAALRAMEIRADVILKGTKVDGVYTSDPIKDPSAKRFDSISYLQVLEQGLKVMDATAISLCMDNALPIVVFNLQQPGTLRRVILGEPVGSLVSA
;
A
#
# COMPACT_ATOMS: atom_id res chain seq x y z
N MET A 1 0.93 14.75 -5.75
CA MET A 1 -0.28 14.62 -4.91
C MET A 1 -1.57 14.73 -5.72
N LEU A 2 -1.83 15.80 -6.48
CA LEU A 2 -3.06 15.92 -7.30
C LEU A 2 -3.32 14.73 -8.24
N ALA A 3 -2.29 14.18 -8.89
CA ALA A 3 -2.43 12.98 -9.73
C ALA A 3 -3.01 11.77 -8.96
N THR A 4 -2.68 11.60 -7.68
CA THR A 4 -3.24 10.52 -6.86
C THR A 4 -4.73 10.72 -6.57
N ILE A 5 -5.21 11.98 -6.58
CA ILE A 5 -6.62 12.31 -6.40
C ILE A 5 -7.39 11.96 -7.68
N ILE A 6 -6.85 12.30 -8.85
CA ILE A 6 -7.43 11.90 -10.14
C ILE A 6 -7.55 10.37 -10.22
N ASN A 7 -6.50 9.64 -9.85
CA ASN A 7 -6.54 8.18 -9.81
C ASN A 7 -7.57 7.65 -8.79
N ALA A 8 -7.67 8.29 -7.62
CA ALA A 8 -8.63 7.88 -6.59
C ALA A 8 -10.09 8.04 -7.06
N LEU A 9 -10.41 9.13 -7.77
CA LEU A 9 -11.73 9.35 -8.36
C LEU A 9 -12.02 8.32 -9.45
N ALA A 10 -11.05 7.99 -10.29
CA ALA A 10 -11.21 6.95 -11.30
C ALA A 10 -11.45 5.56 -10.69
N ILE A 11 -10.74 5.22 -9.60
CA ILE A 11 -10.96 3.97 -8.85
C ILE A 11 -12.35 3.98 -8.19
N GLN A 12 -12.77 5.11 -7.61
CA GLN A 12 -14.09 5.23 -7.01
C GLN A 12 -15.20 4.98 -8.04
N ASP A 13 -15.14 5.64 -9.19
CA ASP A 13 -16.12 5.47 -10.27
C ASP A 13 -16.17 4.01 -10.75
N ALA A 14 -15.01 3.39 -10.99
CA ALA A 14 -14.93 1.99 -11.41
C ALA A 14 -15.50 1.02 -10.37
N LEU A 15 -15.31 1.29 -9.08
CA LEU A 15 -15.85 0.45 -7.99
C LEU A 15 -17.36 0.67 -7.80
N GLU A 16 -17.84 1.91 -7.90
CA GLU A 16 -19.26 2.24 -7.77
C GLU A 16 -20.10 1.66 -8.92
N GLN A 17 -19.53 1.57 -10.13
CA GLN A 17 -20.15 0.84 -11.26
C GLN A 17 -20.29 -0.68 -11.01
N LEU A 18 -19.55 -1.21 -10.03
CA LEU A 18 -19.63 -2.61 -9.58
C LEU A 18 -20.42 -2.73 -8.25
N ASP A 19 -21.22 -1.74 -7.90
CA ASP A 19 -22.00 -1.65 -6.65
C ASP A 19 -21.15 -1.69 -5.36
N VAL A 20 -19.85 -1.40 -5.45
CA VAL A 20 -18.95 -1.35 -4.30
C VAL A 20 -18.99 0.04 -3.67
N ASN A 21 -19.56 0.13 -2.47
CA ASN A 21 -19.63 1.37 -1.71
C ASN A 21 -18.23 1.91 -1.39
N THR A 22 -17.86 3.01 -2.04
CA THR A 22 -16.50 3.57 -1.99
C THR A 22 -16.48 5.00 -1.47
N ARG A 23 -15.41 5.40 -0.77
CA ARG A 23 -15.20 6.76 -0.29
C ARG A 23 -13.77 7.21 -0.53
N VAL A 24 -13.61 8.29 -1.28
CA VAL A 24 -12.33 8.96 -1.44
C VAL A 24 -12.13 9.95 -0.30
N VAL A 25 -11.00 9.80 0.41
CA VAL A 25 -10.55 10.72 1.46
C VAL A 25 -9.20 11.31 1.07
N THR A 26 -9.01 12.61 1.28
CA THR A 26 -7.81 13.33 0.83
C THR A 26 -7.06 13.98 2.00
N ALA A 27 -5.73 13.91 1.97
CA ALA A 27 -4.87 14.63 2.92
C ALA A 27 -4.85 16.15 2.69
N ILE A 28 -5.18 16.61 1.48
CA ILE A 28 -5.31 18.04 1.14
C ILE A 28 -6.81 18.34 0.97
N GLU A 29 -7.33 19.31 1.70
CA GLU A 29 -8.76 19.64 1.68
C GLU A 29 -9.21 20.10 0.28
N MET A 30 -10.20 19.42 -0.28
CA MET A 30 -10.80 19.73 -1.58
C MET A 30 -12.32 19.55 -1.51
N ARG A 31 -13.02 20.53 -0.90
CA ARG A 31 -14.43 20.42 -0.48
C ARG A 31 -15.39 19.91 -1.55
N ALA A 32 -15.22 20.33 -2.80
CA ALA A 32 -16.11 19.95 -3.90
C ALA A 32 -15.81 18.57 -4.51
N ILE A 33 -14.67 17.95 -4.16
CA ILE A 33 -14.11 16.79 -4.86
C ILE A 33 -14.10 15.53 -3.98
N ALA A 34 -13.61 15.64 -2.74
CA ALA A 34 -13.43 14.48 -1.87
C ALA A 34 -13.53 14.85 -0.38
N GLU A 35 -13.82 13.87 0.47
CA GLU A 35 -13.86 14.08 1.91
C GLU A 35 -12.46 14.40 2.45
N PRO A 36 -12.29 15.37 3.37
CA PRO A 36 -11.01 15.52 4.06
C PRO A 36 -10.73 14.27 4.91
N PHE A 37 -9.47 13.85 4.96
CA PHE A 37 -9.09 12.72 5.81
C PHE A 37 -9.27 13.07 7.28
N ILE A 38 -10.17 12.34 7.92
CA ILE A 38 -10.40 12.36 9.37
C ILE A 38 -10.33 10.91 9.83
N ARG A 39 -9.31 10.54 10.61
CA ARG A 39 -9.05 9.17 11.05
C ARG A 39 -10.30 8.44 11.54
N ARG A 40 -11.06 9.03 12.47
CA ARG A 40 -12.27 8.42 13.05
C ARG A 40 -13.36 8.17 11.99
N ARG A 41 -13.46 9.04 10.97
CA ARG A 41 -14.41 8.89 9.86
C ARG A 41 -13.98 7.79 8.90
N ALA A 42 -12.70 7.70 8.57
CA ALA A 42 -12.16 6.63 7.75
C ALA A 42 -12.40 5.25 8.40
N VAL A 43 -12.10 5.11 9.70
CA VAL A 43 -12.40 3.89 10.46
C VAL A 43 -13.90 3.57 10.43
N ARG A 44 -14.77 4.57 10.61
CA ARG A 44 -16.23 4.37 10.54
C ARG A 44 -16.73 3.92 9.16
N HIS A 45 -16.05 4.32 8.08
CA HIS A 45 -16.37 3.81 6.74
C HIS A 45 -15.96 2.34 6.61
N LEU A 46 -14.78 1.96 7.12
CA LEU A 46 -14.31 0.56 7.13
C LEU A 46 -15.23 -0.35 7.95
N GLU A 47 -15.67 0.08 9.14
CA GLU A 47 -16.68 -0.63 9.97
C GLU A 47 -18.01 -0.89 9.26
N LYS A 48 -18.31 -0.09 8.23
CA LYS A 48 -19.52 -0.22 7.39
C LYS A 48 -19.26 -1.00 6.09
N ASN A 49 -18.15 -1.73 6.00
CA ASN A 49 -17.73 -2.50 4.84
C ASN A 49 -17.60 -1.65 3.57
N ARG A 50 -17.17 -0.39 3.70
CA ARG A 50 -16.90 0.49 2.55
C ARG A 50 -15.43 0.44 2.18
N VAL A 51 -15.14 0.49 0.89
CA VAL A 51 -13.77 0.71 0.40
C VAL A 51 -13.40 2.17 0.64
N VAL A 52 -12.26 2.41 1.27
CA VAL A 52 -11.74 3.76 1.51
C VAL A 52 -10.48 3.97 0.67
N VAL A 53 -10.51 4.97 -0.21
CA VAL A 53 -9.39 5.32 -1.07
C VAL A 53 -8.70 6.56 -0.50
N PHE A 54 -7.49 6.40 0.02
CA PHE A 54 -6.67 7.49 0.52
C PHE A 54 -5.92 8.18 -0.61
N ALA A 55 -6.13 9.48 -0.76
CA ALA A 55 -5.50 10.30 -1.79
C ALA A 55 -4.66 11.43 -1.20
N ALA A 56 -3.82 12.06 -2.04
CA ALA A 56 -2.87 13.10 -1.68
C ALA A 56 -1.76 12.66 -0.70
N GLY A 57 -1.57 11.36 -0.50
CA GLY A 57 -0.46 10.80 0.31
C GLY A 57 -0.49 11.31 1.76
N THR A 58 0.65 11.83 2.22
CA THR A 58 0.75 12.45 3.56
C THR A 58 0.25 13.90 3.58
N GLY A 59 -0.02 14.50 2.42
CA GLY A 59 -0.31 15.92 2.26
C GLY A 59 0.92 16.82 2.23
N ASN A 60 2.13 16.26 2.42
CA ASN A 60 3.38 17.01 2.53
C ASN A 60 4.33 16.70 1.36
N PRO A 61 5.10 17.68 0.87
CA PRO A 61 6.21 17.42 -0.05
C PRO A 61 7.28 16.56 0.62
N TYR A 62 8.19 15.99 -0.18
CA TYR A 62 9.31 15.12 0.25
C TYR A 62 8.93 13.73 0.76
N PHE A 63 7.64 13.43 0.89
CA PHE A 63 7.17 12.08 1.24
C PHE A 63 6.65 11.33 0.01
N THR A 64 6.86 10.01 0.00
CA THR A 64 6.38 9.14 -1.06
C THR A 64 4.96 8.64 -0.75
N THR A 65 4.35 7.95 -1.71
CA THR A 65 3.10 7.19 -1.47
C THR A 65 3.32 5.98 -0.58
N ASP A 66 4.53 5.43 -0.53
CA ASP A 66 4.88 4.31 0.34
C ASP A 66 4.87 4.77 1.81
N THR A 67 5.46 5.93 2.12
CA THR A 67 5.37 6.51 3.47
C THR A 67 3.92 6.82 3.85
N ALA A 68 3.11 7.31 2.90
CA ALA A 68 1.70 7.54 3.14
C ALA A 68 0.93 6.24 3.41
N ALA A 69 1.21 5.17 2.68
CA ALA A 69 0.57 3.87 2.89
C ALA A 69 0.88 3.32 4.29
N ALA A 70 2.14 3.39 4.72
CA ALA A 70 2.55 3.00 6.07
C ALA A 70 1.82 3.83 7.14
N LEU A 71 1.79 5.16 6.98
CA LEU A 71 1.09 6.06 7.91
C LEU A 71 -0.41 5.75 8.00
N ARG A 72 -1.11 5.63 6.86
CA ARG A 72 -2.56 5.37 6.84
C ARG A 72 -2.89 4.00 7.40
N ALA A 73 -2.10 2.98 7.07
CA ALA A 73 -2.27 1.63 7.59
C ALA A 73 -2.21 1.60 9.12
N MET A 74 -1.25 2.30 9.74
CA MET A 74 -1.18 2.44 11.19
C MET A 74 -2.39 3.19 11.78
N GLU A 75 -2.79 4.30 11.16
CA GLU A 75 -3.92 5.10 11.67
C GLU A 75 -5.23 4.30 11.68
N ILE A 76 -5.46 3.46 10.66
CA ILE A 76 -6.65 2.59 10.58
C ILE A 76 -6.46 1.25 11.29
N ARG A 77 -5.25 0.97 11.83
CA ARG A 77 -4.86 -0.31 12.44
C ARG A 77 -5.07 -1.49 11.48
N ALA A 78 -4.56 -1.37 10.27
CA ALA A 78 -4.53 -2.47 9.31
C ALA A 78 -3.62 -3.58 9.82
N ASP A 79 -4.00 -4.83 9.54
CA ASP A 79 -3.20 -6.00 9.94
C ASP A 79 -1.96 -6.20 9.06
N VAL A 80 -1.99 -5.71 7.81
CA VAL A 80 -0.93 -5.90 6.82
C VAL A 80 -0.99 -4.83 5.73
N ILE A 81 0.16 -4.48 5.15
CA ILE A 81 0.24 -3.71 3.90
C ILE A 81 0.43 -4.65 2.73
N LEU A 82 -0.48 -4.60 1.76
CA LEU A 82 -0.35 -5.33 0.51
C LEU A 82 0.24 -4.39 -0.57
N LYS A 83 1.52 -4.55 -0.89
CA LYS A 83 2.22 -3.73 -1.89
C LYS A 83 2.21 -4.42 -3.26
N GLY A 84 1.27 -4.01 -4.10
CA GLY A 84 1.18 -4.45 -5.49
C GLY A 84 2.27 -3.83 -6.36
N THR A 85 3.12 -4.67 -6.96
CA THR A 85 4.22 -4.28 -7.86
C THR A 85 4.09 -4.94 -9.23
N LYS A 86 5.02 -4.64 -10.15
CA LYS A 86 5.14 -5.33 -11.45
C LYS A 86 5.92 -6.64 -11.36
N VAL A 87 6.71 -6.82 -10.31
CA VAL A 87 7.43 -8.05 -9.97
C VAL A 87 6.67 -8.81 -8.87
N ASP A 88 6.95 -10.09 -8.75
CA ASP A 88 6.28 -11.06 -7.86
C ASP A 88 6.98 -11.26 -6.51
N GLY A 89 7.74 -10.26 -6.05
CA GLY A 89 8.36 -10.29 -4.74
C GLY A 89 9.48 -9.28 -4.56
N VAL A 90 10.21 -9.44 -3.47
CA VAL A 90 11.47 -8.76 -3.17
C VAL A 90 12.61 -9.59 -3.73
N TYR A 91 13.53 -8.91 -4.42
CA TYR A 91 14.69 -9.53 -5.06
C TYR A 91 15.98 -8.90 -4.54
N THR A 92 17.09 -9.64 -4.63
CA THR A 92 18.45 -9.15 -4.35
C THR A 92 18.86 -7.98 -5.24
N SER A 93 18.32 -7.92 -6.45
CA SER A 93 18.59 -6.91 -7.49
C SER A 93 17.37 -6.81 -8.42
N ASP A 94 17.36 -5.85 -9.34
CA ASP A 94 16.25 -5.68 -10.29
C ASP A 94 16.20 -6.88 -11.27
N PRO A 95 15.19 -7.77 -11.18
CA PRO A 95 15.17 -9.01 -11.98
C PRO A 95 14.97 -8.77 -13.48
N ILE A 96 14.59 -7.55 -13.88
CA ILE A 96 14.49 -7.18 -15.30
C ILE A 96 15.88 -6.88 -15.87
N LYS A 97 16.82 -6.44 -15.03
CA LYS A 97 18.18 -6.01 -15.44
C LYS A 97 19.24 -7.03 -15.10
N ASP A 98 19.03 -7.81 -14.04
CA ASP A 98 19.98 -8.79 -13.52
C ASP A 98 19.35 -10.19 -13.56
N PRO A 99 19.75 -11.05 -14.51
CA PRO A 99 19.28 -12.43 -14.59
C PRO A 99 19.65 -13.30 -13.37
N SER A 100 20.63 -12.86 -12.56
CA SER A 100 21.05 -13.57 -11.35
C SER A 100 20.23 -13.19 -10.11
N ALA A 101 19.28 -12.25 -10.24
CA ALA A 101 18.43 -11.78 -9.16
C ALA A 101 17.67 -12.94 -8.49
N LYS A 102 17.83 -13.08 -7.18
CA LYS A 102 17.14 -14.10 -6.39
C LYS A 102 15.99 -13.48 -5.61
N ARG A 103 14.83 -14.15 -5.65
CA ARG A 103 13.64 -13.76 -4.89
C ARG A 103 13.76 -14.23 -3.45
N PHE A 104 13.31 -13.41 -2.51
CA PHE A 104 13.12 -13.79 -1.11
C PHE A 104 11.68 -14.26 -0.88
N ASP A 105 11.45 -15.34 -0.16
CA ASP A 105 10.08 -15.70 0.28
C ASP A 105 9.69 -14.88 1.53
N SER A 106 10.64 -14.70 2.44
CA SER A 106 10.53 -13.84 3.62
C SER A 106 11.82 -13.06 3.84
N ILE A 107 11.73 -11.83 4.34
CA ILE A 107 12.89 -10.98 4.62
C ILE A 107 12.60 -10.04 5.80
N SER A 108 13.60 -9.76 6.64
CA SER A 108 13.38 -8.84 7.77
C SER A 108 13.42 -7.36 7.36
N TYR A 109 12.79 -6.49 8.14
CA TYR A 109 12.88 -5.04 7.91
C TYR A 109 14.34 -4.54 7.90
N LEU A 110 15.16 -5.05 8.82
CA LEU A 110 16.58 -4.70 8.91
C LEU A 110 17.35 -5.16 7.68
N GLN A 111 17.11 -6.37 7.18
CA GLN A 111 17.75 -6.85 5.96
C GLN A 111 17.38 -6.00 4.75
N VAL A 112 16.13 -5.55 4.65
CA VAL A 112 15.69 -4.62 3.58
C VAL A 112 16.47 -3.30 3.65
N LEU A 113 16.66 -2.75 4.85
CA LEU A 113 17.39 -1.49 5.05
C LEU A 113 18.91 -1.66 4.81
N GLU A 114 19.53 -2.69 5.38
CA GLU A 114 20.97 -2.97 5.28
C GLU A 114 21.40 -3.24 3.84
N GLN A 115 20.60 -4.00 3.09
CA GLN A 115 20.88 -4.35 1.70
C GLN A 115 20.37 -3.29 0.71
N GLY A 116 19.69 -2.23 1.18
CA GLY A 116 19.12 -1.19 0.33
C GLY A 116 18.11 -1.71 -0.69
N LEU A 117 17.33 -2.74 -0.33
CA LEU A 117 16.40 -3.39 -1.25
C LEU A 117 15.21 -2.46 -1.54
N LYS A 118 14.81 -2.39 -2.81
CA LYS A 118 13.76 -1.48 -3.28
C LYS A 118 12.34 -1.98 -2.98
N VAL A 119 12.04 -2.19 -1.71
CA VAL A 119 10.70 -2.59 -1.25
C VAL A 119 9.80 -1.37 -1.14
N MET A 120 10.16 -0.43 -0.27
CA MET A 120 9.55 0.88 -0.05
C MET A 120 10.70 1.86 0.24
N ASP A 121 10.44 3.16 0.33
CA ASP A 121 11.46 4.07 0.87
C ASP A 121 11.80 3.74 2.34
N ALA A 122 13.01 4.11 2.75
CA ALA A 122 13.52 3.78 4.08
C ALA A 122 12.62 4.32 5.21
N THR A 123 12.01 5.50 5.03
CA THR A 123 11.10 6.09 6.03
C THR A 123 9.88 5.21 6.24
N ALA A 124 9.30 4.69 5.15
CA ALA A 124 8.16 3.79 5.23
C ALA A 124 8.51 2.44 5.87
N ILE A 125 9.67 1.87 5.53
CA ILE A 125 10.15 0.61 6.13
C ILE A 125 10.38 0.78 7.63
N SER A 126 11.06 1.85 8.06
CA SER A 126 11.28 2.12 9.48
C SER A 126 9.95 2.31 10.22
N LEU A 127 9.00 3.03 9.63
CA LEU A 127 7.69 3.23 10.23
C LEU A 127 6.94 1.90 10.42
N CYS A 128 7.00 1.00 9.43
CA CYS A 128 6.42 -0.35 9.55
C CYS A 128 7.15 -1.20 10.59
N MET A 129 8.48 -1.13 10.65
CA MET A 129 9.32 -1.85 11.61
C MET A 129 8.97 -1.46 13.05
N ASP A 130 8.92 -0.15 13.35
CA ASP A 130 8.63 0.37 14.69
C ASP A 130 7.23 -0.02 15.20
N ASN A 131 6.31 -0.33 14.28
CA ASN A 131 4.93 -0.69 14.58
C ASN A 131 4.61 -2.17 14.31
N ALA A 132 5.63 -2.99 14.02
CA ALA A 132 5.50 -4.40 13.67
C ALA A 132 4.42 -4.67 12.60
N LEU A 133 4.30 -3.78 11.61
CA LEU A 133 3.30 -3.84 10.55
C LEU A 133 3.84 -4.65 9.36
N PRO A 134 3.36 -5.87 9.09
CA PRO A 134 3.88 -6.70 8.02
C PRO A 134 3.58 -6.10 6.64
N ILE A 135 4.47 -6.37 5.68
CA ILE A 135 4.31 -5.95 4.29
C ILE A 135 4.37 -7.18 3.39
N VAL A 136 3.41 -7.37 2.51
CA VAL A 136 3.44 -8.41 1.48
C VAL A 136 3.65 -7.75 0.12
N VAL A 137 4.76 -8.04 -0.54
CA VAL A 137 5.09 -7.55 -1.87
C VAL A 137 4.69 -8.60 -2.91
N PHE A 138 3.81 -8.26 -3.84
CA PHE A 138 3.27 -9.22 -4.81
C PHE A 138 3.03 -8.59 -6.19
N ASN A 139 2.91 -9.42 -7.22
CA ASN A 139 2.61 -8.94 -8.57
C ASN A 139 1.11 -8.64 -8.74
N LEU A 140 0.76 -7.38 -8.93
CA LEU A 140 -0.63 -6.95 -9.12
C LEU A 140 -1.15 -7.23 -10.54
N GLN A 141 -0.27 -7.40 -11.52
CA GLN A 141 -0.65 -7.61 -12.93
C GLN A 141 -1.14 -9.03 -13.20
N GLN A 142 -0.83 -9.98 -12.31
CA GLN A 142 -1.31 -11.34 -12.41
C GLN A 142 -2.75 -11.44 -11.87
N PRO A 143 -3.74 -11.79 -12.69
CA PRO A 143 -5.13 -11.91 -12.24
C PRO A 143 -5.26 -12.95 -11.12
N GLY A 144 -6.08 -12.62 -10.11
CA GLY A 144 -6.34 -13.50 -8.97
C GLY A 144 -5.29 -13.42 -7.84
N THR A 145 -4.12 -12.82 -8.07
CA THR A 145 -3.05 -12.74 -7.05
C THR A 145 -3.49 -12.02 -5.79
N LEU A 146 -4.24 -10.91 -5.89
CA LEU A 146 -4.78 -10.22 -4.73
C LEU A 146 -5.69 -11.13 -3.88
N ARG A 147 -6.56 -11.91 -4.52
CA ARG A 147 -7.45 -12.87 -3.82
C ARG A 147 -6.63 -13.94 -3.11
N ARG A 148 -5.62 -14.51 -3.79
CA ARG A 148 -4.74 -15.54 -3.21
C ARG A 148 -3.99 -15.03 -1.98
N VAL A 149 -3.46 -13.81 -2.04
CA VAL A 149 -2.79 -13.15 -0.92
C VAL A 149 -3.75 -12.97 0.27
N ILE A 150 -4.97 -12.48 0.02
CA ILE A 150 -6.00 -12.30 1.07
C ILE A 150 -6.40 -13.64 1.71
N LEU A 151 -6.40 -14.73 0.93
CA LEU A 151 -6.68 -16.08 1.42
C LEU A 151 -5.49 -16.74 2.16
N GLY A 152 -4.35 -16.06 2.27
CA GLY A 152 -3.17 -16.56 2.98
C GLY A 152 -2.32 -17.56 2.19
N GLU A 153 -2.49 -17.63 0.86
CA GLU A 153 -1.61 -18.45 0.03
C GLU A 153 -0.19 -17.88 -0.02
N PRO A 154 0.86 -18.72 -0.20
CA PRO A 154 2.25 -18.29 -0.27
C PRO A 154 2.53 -17.55 -1.58
N VAL A 155 2.19 -16.26 -1.61
CA VAL A 155 2.28 -15.39 -2.78
C VAL A 155 3.15 -14.19 -2.45
N GLY A 156 4.08 -13.87 -3.35
CA GLY A 156 4.94 -12.71 -3.16
C GLY A 156 6.07 -12.98 -2.17
N SER A 157 6.46 -11.92 -1.47
CA SER A 157 7.45 -11.93 -0.40
C SER A 157 6.89 -11.25 0.84
N LEU A 158 7.09 -11.85 2.00
CA LEU A 158 6.71 -11.28 3.30
C LEU A 158 7.88 -10.49 3.90
N VAL A 159 7.63 -9.25 4.30
CA VAL A 159 8.52 -8.44 5.13
C VAL A 159 7.96 -8.33 6.53
N SER A 160 8.70 -8.82 7.51
CA SER A 160 8.31 -8.87 8.93
C SER A 160 9.51 -8.71 9.85
N ALA A 161 9.28 -8.82 11.17
CA ALA A 161 10.35 -8.86 12.16
C ALA A 161 11.27 -10.08 11.97
#